data_AF-D6STT8-F1
#
_entry.id   AF-D6STT8-F1
#
_cell.length_a   1.000
_cell.length_b   1.000
_cell.length_c   1.000
_cell.angle_alpha   90.00
_cell.angle_beta   90.00
_cell.angle_gamma   90.00
#
_symmetry.space_group_name_H-M   'P 1'
#
loop_
_entity.id
_entity.type
_entity.pdbx_description
1 polymer ?
#
loop_
_entity_poly.entity_id
_entity_poly.type
_entity_poly.pdbx_seq_one_letter_code
_entity_poly.pdbx_strand_id
1 'polypeptide(L)' 'MGYTPELSKNHSRILRRIAWAAGAPMTTTLEAIFDWLPSKMDEEKVCSSCRDKEFCNQCPFNKPDQ' A
#
# COMPACT_ATOMS: atom_id res chain seq x y z
N MET A 1 11.96 -10.95 7.02
CA MET A 1 11.66 -9.74 7.81
C MET A 1 11.02 -8.72 6.89
N GLY A 2 9.80 -8.25 7.18
CA GLY A 2 9.30 -7.04 6.54
C GLY A 2 10.09 -5.84 7.07
N TYR A 3 10.72 -5.08 6.19
CA TYR A 3 11.30 -3.80 6.57
C TYR A 3 10.14 -2.87 6.95
N THR A 4 10.11 -2.35 8.17
CA THR A 4 9.15 -1.30 8.52
C THR A 4 9.62 -0.02 7.81
N PRO A 5 8.88 0.50 6.82
CA PRO A 5 9.27 1.74 6.18
C PRO A 5 9.21 2.87 7.22
N GLU A 6 10.34 3.53 7.46
CA GLU A 6 10.39 4.70 8.31
C GLU A 6 9.74 5.89 7.59
N LEU A 7 8.54 6.27 8.04
CA LEU A 7 7.85 7.43 7.52
C LEU A 7 8.51 8.71 8.01
N SER A 8 8.74 9.66 7.10
CA SER A 8 9.15 11.01 7.48
C SER A 8 8.16 11.63 8.47
N LYS A 9 8.61 12.63 9.25
CA LYS A 9 7.74 13.38 10.17
C LYS A 9 6.50 13.94 9.48
N ASN A 10 6.62 14.35 8.22
CA ASN A 10 5.51 14.90 7.45
C ASN A 10 4.48 13.81 7.08
N HIS A 11 4.94 12.69 6.50
CA HIS A 11 4.07 11.58 6.12
C HIS A 11 3.38 10.97 7.34
N SER A 12 4.08 10.85 8.47
CA SER A 12 3.51 10.42 9.74
C SER A 12 2.37 11.33 10.23
N ARG A 13 2.48 12.66 10.05
CA ARG A 13 1.41 13.61 10.41
C ARG A 13 0.20 13.47 9.50
N ILE A 14 0.41 13.23 8.21
CA ILE A 14 -0.68 13.01 7.24
C ILE A 14 -1.41 11.72 7.58
N LEU A 15 -0.68 10.59 7.72
CA LEU A 15 -1.26 9.30 8.06
C LEU A 15 -2.05 9.35 9.38
N ARG A 16 -1.55 10.07 10.40
CA ARG A 16 -2.27 10.24 11.66
C ARG A 16 -3.62 10.94 11.51
N ARG A 17 -3.69 11.96 10.65
CA ARG A 17 -4.95 12.67 10.37
C ARG A 17 -5.95 11.78 9.66
N ILE A 18 -5.48 10.98 8.70
CA ILE A 18 -6.33 9.98 8.01
C ILE A 18 -6.82 8.94 9.01
N ALA A 19 -5.94 8.45 9.88
CA ALA A 19 -6.26 7.47 10.91
C ALA A 19 -7.34 7.97 11.88
N TRP A 20 -7.24 9.24 12.31
CA TRP A 20 -8.29 9.87 13.12
C TRP A 20 -9.62 9.99 12.39
N ALA A 21 -9.59 10.38 11.11
CA ALA A 21 -10.81 10.46 10.30
C ALA A 21 -11.46 9.09 10.08
N ALA A 22 -10.65 8.03 9.97
CA ALA A 22 -11.10 6.65 9.84
C ALA A 22 -11.47 5.98 11.18
N GLY A 23 -11.16 6.60 12.32
CA GLY A 23 -11.37 6.01 13.65
C GLY A 23 -10.50 4.78 13.93
N ALA A 24 -9.35 4.65 13.26
CA ALA A 24 -8.49 3.46 13.30
C ALA A 24 -7.04 3.78 13.72
N PRO A 25 -6.24 2.80 14.16
CA PRO A 25 -4.80 2.96 14.37
C PRO A 25 -4.07 3.30 13.07
N MET A 26 -2.92 3.98 13.17
CA MET A 26 -2.12 4.36 11.99
C MET A 26 -1.65 3.16 11.16
N THR A 27 -1.34 2.03 11.80
CA THR A 27 -0.89 0.80 11.12
C THR A 27 -2.01 0.21 10.28
N THR A 28 -3.19 -0.02 10.87
CA THR A 28 -4.37 -0.51 10.16
C THR A 28 -4.81 0.45 9.05
N THR A 29 -4.69 1.75 9.30
CA THR A 29 -4.97 2.77 8.27
C THR A 29 -4.00 2.65 7.09
N LEU A 30 -2.72 2.40 7.35
CA LEU A 30 -1.71 2.25 6.30
C LEU A 30 -1.93 0.98 5.48
N GLU A 31 -2.26 -0.14 6.14
CA GLU A 31 -2.64 -1.39 5.47
C GLU A 31 -3.87 -1.19 4.57
N ALA A 32 -4.92 -0.55 5.09
CA ALA A 32 -6.12 -0.24 4.31
C ALA A 32 -5.84 0.68 3.10
N ILE A 33 -4.88 1.60 3.23
CA ILE A 33 -4.43 2.40 2.08
C ILE A 33 -3.78 1.50 1.04
N PHE A 34 -2.90 0.58 1.43
CA PHE A 34 -2.27 -0.37 0.50
C PHE A 34 -3.30 -1.26 -0.20
N ASP A 35 -4.34 -1.71 0.50
CA ASP A 35 -5.43 -2.49 -0.07
C ASP A 35 -6.30 -1.68 -1.05
N TRP A 36 -6.39 -0.36 -0.85
CA TRP A 36 -7.18 0.53 -1.69
C TRP A 36 -6.44 0.98 -2.96
N LEU A 37 -5.12 1.12 -2.92
CA LEU A 37 -4.30 1.61 -4.03
C LEU A 37 -4.47 0.85 -5.37
N PRO A 38 -4.62 -0.50 -5.41
CA PRO A 38 -4.90 -1.24 -6.63
C PRO A 38 -6.15 -0.79 -7.39
N SER A 39 -7.12 -0.16 -6.70
CA SER A 39 -8.33 0.40 -7.34
C SER A 39 -8.12 1.80 -7.94
N LYS A 40 -6.94 2.42 -7.72
CA LYS A 40 -6.66 3.81 -8.07
C LYS A 40 -5.40 4.02 -8.91
N MET A 41 -4.52 3.03 -8.97
CA MET A 41 -3.29 3.10 -9.74
C MET A 41 -3.37 2.19 -10.97
N ASP A 42 -2.56 2.55 -11.97
CA ASP A 42 -2.32 1.72 -13.15
C ASP A 42 -1.50 0.49 -12.73
N GLU A 43 -2.16 -0.67 -12.76
CA GLU A 43 -1.58 -1.93 -12.37
C GLU A 43 -0.48 -2.41 -13.32
N GLU A 44 -0.61 -2.18 -14.64
CA GLU A 44 0.40 -2.55 -15.62
C GLU A 44 1.70 -1.79 -15.37
N LYS A 45 1.61 -0.50 -15.04
CA LYS A 45 2.77 0.33 -14.71
C LYS A 45 3.46 -0.14 -13.43
N VAL A 46 2.70 -0.54 -12.41
CA VAL A 46 3.25 -1.08 -11.15
C VAL A 46 3.93 -2.42 -11.40
N CYS A 47 3.25 -3.34 -12.09
CA CYS A 47 3.75 -4.69 -12.36
C CYS A 47 4.99 -4.68 -13.29
N SER A 48 5.01 -3.85 -14.34
CA SER A 48 6.17 -3.72 -15.24
C SER A 48 7.42 -3.16 -14.56
N SER A 49 7.25 -2.37 -13.50
CA SER A 49 8.35 -1.82 -12.69
C SER A 49 8.74 -2.73 -11.51
N CYS A 50 8.01 -3.82 -11.26
CA CYS A 50 8.21 -4.70 -10.11
C CYS A 50 9.54 -5.47 -10.22
N ARG A 51 10.31 -5.48 -9.12
CA ARG A 51 11.57 -6.21 -9.01
C ARG A 51 11.49 -7.45 -8.12
N ASP A 52 10.39 -7.61 -7.40
CA ASP A 52 10.15 -8.72 -6.48
C ASP A 52 9.09 -9.67 -7.09
N LYS A 53 9.58 -10.60 -7.93
CA LYS A 53 8.71 -11.52 -8.66
C LYS A 53 8.16 -12.65 -7.79
N GLU A 54 8.76 -12.92 -6.62
CA GLU A 54 8.31 -14.00 -5.72
C GLU A 54 6.96 -13.65 -5.08
N PHE A 55 6.70 -12.37 -4.82
CA PHE A 55 5.44 -11.88 -4.27
C PHE A 55 4.36 -11.59 -5.33
N CYS A 56 4.70 -11.55 -6.63
CA CYS A 56 3.75 -11.18 -7.69
C CYS A 56 2.45 -12.00 -7.66
N ASN A 57 2.50 -13.30 -7.34
CA ASN A 57 1.30 -14.15 -7.29
C ASN A 57 0.32 -13.80 -6.16
N GLN A 58 0.78 -13.07 -5.14
CA GLN A 58 -0.01 -12.62 -3.98
C GLN A 58 -0.18 -11.10 -3.96
N CYS A 59 0.36 -10.39 -4.96
CA CYS A 59 0.32 -8.94 -5.05
C CYS A 59 -1.07 -8.49 -5.52
N PRO A 60 -1.73 -7.54 -4.82
CA PRO A 60 -3.08 -7.12 -5.17
C PRO A 60 -3.16 -6.31 -6.48
N PHE A 61 -2.01 -5.88 -7.02
CA PHE A 61 -1.91 -5.28 -8.35
C PHE A 61 -1.81 -6.31 -9.48
N ASN A 62 -1.40 -7.54 -9.19
CA ASN A 62 -1.31 -8.59 -10.19
C ASN A 62 -2.66 -9.31 -10.25
N LYS A 63 -3.61 -8.76 -11.01
CA LYS A 63 -4.86 -9.44 -11.29
C LYS A 63 -4.56 -10.54 -12.32
N PRO A 64 -4.66 -11.84 -11.97
CA PRO A 64 -4.65 -12.87 -12.98
C PRO A 64 -5.89 -12.65 -13.85
N ASP A 65 -5.66 -12.18 -15.07
CA ASP A 65 -6.52 -12.14 -16.26
C ASP A 65 -8.00 -12.50 -16.00
N GLN A 66 -8.87 -11.50 -16.12
CA GLN A 66 -10.28 -11.70 -16.48
C GLN A 66 -10.39 -11.98 -17.97
#